data_AF-A0A7C3B101-F1
#
_entry.id   AF-A0A7C3B101-F1
#
_cell.length_a   1.000
_cell.length_b   1.000
_cell.length_c   1.000
_cell.angle_alpha   90.00
_cell.angle_beta   90.00
_cell.angle_gamma   90.00
#
_symmetry.space_group_name_H-M   'P 1'
#
loop_
_entity.id
_entity.type
_entity.pdbx_description
1 polymer ?
#
loop_
_entity_poly.entity_id
_entity_poly.type
_entity_poly.pdbx_seq_one_letter_code
_entity_poly.pdbx_strand_id
1 'polypeptide(L)'
;FAVVREAVKLGVERIEVNHVNYPLTMVTPEQAKELADMGAYIGIYAMHLAPPAFVWDEAMAFYKAVGPERIVFGSDCGHIETGIPWEQMRKMILGFLFRGVPDEHIRMMCQTNAHNLLH
;
A
#
# COMPACT_ATOMS: atom_id res chain seq x y z
N PHE A 1 -1.51 9.05 15.04
CA PHE A 1 -2.33 7.83 14.89
C PHE A 1 -2.61 7.15 16.23
N ALA A 2 -3.72 7.49 16.91
CA ALA A 2 -4.01 7.00 18.26
C ALA A 2 -4.35 5.50 18.31
N VAL A 3 -5.16 5.01 17.37
CA VAL A 3 -5.59 3.60 17.32
C VAL A 3 -4.39 2.66 17.08
N VAL A 4 -3.51 3.00 16.13
CA VAL A 4 -2.30 2.20 15.85
C VAL A 4 -1.37 2.17 17.05
N ARG A 5 -1.13 3.31 17.70
CA ARG A 5 -0.31 3.37 18.92
C ARG A 5 -0.87 2.50 20.03
N GLU A 6 -2.18 2.50 20.23
CA GLU A 6 -2.80 1.67 21.26
C GLU A 6 -2.76 0.19 20.91
N ALA A 7 -3.01 -0.18 19.66
CA ALA A 7 -2.87 -1.55 19.17
C ALA A 7 -1.46 -2.11 19.41
N VAL A 8 -0.42 -1.31 19.12
CA VAL A 8 0.98 -1.70 19.38
C VAL A 8 1.23 -1.92 20.88
N LYS A 9 0.72 -1.05 21.76
CA LYS A 9 0.85 -1.24 23.23
C LYS A 9 0.15 -2.51 23.72
N LEU A 10 -0.97 -2.87 23.10
CA LEU A 10 -1.70 -4.10 23.40
C LEU A 10 -1.02 -5.37 22.84
N GLY A 11 0.12 -5.23 22.14
CA GLY A 11 0.86 -6.34 21.56
C GLY A 11 0.26 -6.85 20.25
N VAL A 12 -0.51 -6.03 19.53
CA VAL A 12 -0.99 -6.40 18.18
C VAL A 12 0.19 -6.33 17.22
N GLU A 13 0.60 -7.48 16.69
CA GLU A 13 1.79 -7.61 15.84
C GLU A 13 1.50 -7.40 14.34
N ARG A 14 0.25 -7.62 13.92
CA ARG A 14 -0.16 -7.63 12.51
C ARG A 14 -1.17 -6.51 12.27
N ILE A 15 -0.66 -5.37 11.82
CA ILE A 15 -1.44 -4.15 11.58
C ILE A 15 -1.23 -3.72 10.13
N GLU A 16 -2.33 -3.42 9.43
CA GLU A 16 -2.32 -2.77 8.12
C GLU A 16 -3.05 -1.43 8.23
N VAL A 17 -2.45 -0.38 7.69
CA VAL A 17 -3.15 0.87 7.39
C VAL A 17 -3.49 0.87 5.91
N ASN A 18 -4.77 0.69 5.63
CA ASN A 18 -5.31 0.46 4.31
C ASN A 18 -5.53 1.77 3.53
N HIS A 19 -5.40 1.65 2.21
CA HIS A 19 -5.77 2.64 1.20
C HIS A 19 -5.21 4.05 1.42
N VAL A 20 -3.93 4.14 1.80
CA VAL A 20 -3.27 5.44 2.07
C VAL A 20 -3.11 6.32 0.82
N ASN A 21 -3.27 5.74 -0.37
CA ASN A 21 -3.11 6.41 -1.66
C ASN A 21 -4.45 6.90 -2.26
N TYR A 22 -5.53 6.92 -1.48
CA TYR A 22 -6.85 7.34 -1.97
C TYR A 22 -7.31 8.66 -1.34
N PRO A 23 -7.88 9.60 -2.11
CA PRO A 23 -8.13 10.98 -1.64
C PRO A 23 -8.92 11.11 -0.32
N LEU A 24 -9.83 10.18 -0.03
CA LEU A 24 -10.64 10.24 1.20
C LEU A 24 -9.90 9.75 2.46
N THR A 25 -8.88 8.90 2.28
CA THR A 25 -8.16 8.22 3.36
C THR A 25 -6.67 8.59 3.36
N MET A 26 -6.26 9.49 2.46
CA MET A 26 -4.87 9.79 2.21
C MET A 26 -4.17 10.40 3.42
N VAL A 27 -3.06 9.77 3.81
CA VAL A 27 -2.09 10.35 4.74
C VAL A 27 -0.91 10.91 3.95
N THR A 28 -0.07 11.73 4.57
CA THR A 28 1.17 12.14 3.90
C THR A 28 2.19 10.98 3.88
N PRO A 29 3.18 10.97 2.96
CA PRO A 29 4.27 10.00 2.99
C PRO A 29 5.02 9.96 4.34
N GLU A 30 5.18 11.10 5.01
CA GLU A 30 5.81 11.19 6.34
C GLU A 30 4.95 10.53 7.42
N GLN A 31 3.63 10.71 7.34
CA GLN A 31 2.69 10.04 8.22
C GLN A 31 2.63 8.53 7.97
N ALA A 32 2.70 8.10 6.71
CA ALA A 32 2.81 6.68 6.36
C ALA A 32 4.12 6.09 6.90
N LYS A 33 5.23 6.84 6.85
CA LYS A 33 6.48 6.45 7.49
C LYS A 33 6.34 6.34 9.01
N GLU A 34 5.72 7.31 9.69
CA GLU A 34 5.46 7.24 11.14
C GLU A 34 4.69 5.96 11.51
N LEU A 35 3.68 5.60 10.73
CA LEU A 35 2.90 4.37 10.89
C LEU A 35 3.74 3.11 10.66
N ALA A 36 4.56 3.10 9.61
CA ALA A 36 5.44 1.98 9.28
C ALA A 36 6.53 1.75 10.34
N ASP A 37 7.09 2.83 10.88
CA ASP A 37 8.09 2.79 11.97
C ASP A 37 7.47 2.22 13.27
N MET A 38 6.15 2.27 13.44
CA MET A 38 5.41 1.59 14.52
C MET A 38 5.17 0.09 14.25
N GLY A 39 5.56 -0.41 13.08
CA GLY A 39 5.40 -1.82 12.68
C GLY A 39 4.19 -2.10 11.78
N ALA A 40 3.39 -1.09 11.42
CA ALA A 40 2.27 -1.28 10.52
C ALA A 40 2.74 -1.50 9.06
N TYR A 41 1.99 -2.29 8.31
CA TYR A 41 2.08 -2.33 6.86
C TYR A 41 1.22 -1.21 6.25
N ILE A 42 1.68 -0.65 5.14
CA ILE A 42 1.05 0.47 4.42
C ILE A 42 0.44 -0.07 3.13
N GLY A 43 -0.89 -0.05 3.04
CA GLY A 43 -1.63 -0.59 1.91
C GLY A 43 -1.76 0.41 0.77
N ILE A 44 -1.18 0.08 -0.40
CA ILE A 44 -1.37 0.80 -1.66
C ILE A 44 -2.30 -0.02 -2.55
N TYR A 45 -3.41 0.59 -2.98
CA TYR A 45 -4.47 -0.13 -3.69
C TYR A 45 -4.69 0.35 -5.12
N ALA A 46 -5.04 -0.59 -6.00
CA ALA A 46 -5.24 -0.38 -7.43
C ALA A 46 -6.64 0.12 -7.83
N MET A 47 -7.49 0.45 -6.85
CA MET A 47 -8.82 1.02 -7.10
C MET A 47 -8.67 2.37 -7.82
N HIS A 48 -9.46 2.55 -8.89
CA HIS A 48 -9.44 3.77 -9.71
C HIS A 48 -8.01 4.23 -10.07
N LEU A 49 -7.23 3.35 -10.70
CA LEU A 49 -5.81 3.57 -11.10
C LEU A 49 -5.63 4.66 -12.20
N ALA A 50 -6.19 5.84 -11.99
CA ALA A 50 -6.10 7.03 -12.80
C ALA A 50 -6.40 8.28 -11.95
N PRO A 51 -5.87 9.47 -12.33
CA PRO A 51 -6.21 10.71 -11.65
C PRO A 51 -7.71 11.03 -11.70
N PRO A 52 -8.25 11.73 -10.68
CA PRO A 52 -7.55 12.22 -9.49
C PRO A 52 -7.43 11.17 -8.37
N ALA A 53 -8.01 9.97 -8.55
CA ALA A 53 -8.10 8.97 -7.50
C ALA A 53 -6.77 8.23 -7.23
N PHE A 54 -5.92 8.10 -8.25
CA PHE A 54 -4.59 7.55 -8.12
C PHE A 54 -3.59 8.41 -8.91
N VAL A 55 -2.62 8.99 -8.21
CA VAL A 55 -1.52 9.75 -8.81
C VAL A 55 -0.20 9.00 -8.58
N TRP A 56 0.52 8.75 -9.67
CA TRP A 56 1.74 7.96 -9.61
C TRP A 56 2.87 8.60 -8.82
N ASP A 57 2.98 9.93 -8.85
CA ASP A 57 4.01 10.62 -8.07
C ASP A 57 3.78 10.47 -6.56
N GLU A 58 2.52 10.44 -6.13
CA GLU A 58 2.14 10.15 -4.75
C GLU A 58 2.44 8.70 -4.37
N ALA A 59 2.06 7.74 -5.22
CA ALA A 59 2.38 6.32 -5.00
C ALA A 59 3.91 6.08 -4.89
N MET A 60 4.70 6.76 -5.73
CA MET A 60 6.16 6.70 -5.65
C MET A 60 6.73 7.43 -4.43
N ALA A 61 6.06 8.48 -3.94
CA ALA A 61 6.44 9.17 -2.70
C ALA A 61 6.25 8.25 -1.49
N PHE A 62 5.12 7.53 -1.39
CA PHE A 62 4.92 6.51 -0.35
C PHE A 62 6.00 5.43 -0.42
N TYR A 63 6.26 4.88 -1.62
CA TYR A 63 7.32 3.88 -1.81
C TYR A 63 8.70 4.37 -1.32
N LYS A 64 9.08 5.61 -1.66
CA LYS A 64 10.36 6.20 -1.23
C LYS A 64 10.43 6.46 0.27
N ALA A 65 9.32 6.88 0.89
CA ALA A 65 9.29 7.22 2.31
C ALA A 65 9.23 5.99 3.22
N VAL A 66 8.44 4.98 2.83
CA VAL A 66 8.15 3.81 3.67
C VAL A 66 9.12 2.66 3.41
N GLY A 67 9.55 2.48 2.16
CA GLY A 67 10.31 1.30 1.75
C GLY A 67 9.42 0.09 1.41
N PRO A 68 9.90 -0.83 0.54
CA PRO A 68 9.14 -1.99 0.10
C PRO A 68 8.80 -2.98 1.22
N GLU A 69 9.58 -3.02 2.31
CA GLU A 69 9.45 -3.97 3.41
C GLU A 69 8.22 -3.73 4.30
N ARG A 70 7.63 -2.53 4.21
CA ARG A 70 6.41 -2.16 4.94
C ARG A 70 5.25 -1.77 4.03
N ILE A 71 5.31 -2.06 2.73
CA ILE A 71 4.18 -1.80 1.81
C ILE A 71 3.49 -3.10 1.42
N VAL A 72 2.16 -3.08 1.35
CA VAL A 72 1.34 -4.18 0.81
C VAL A 72 0.53 -3.65 -0.37
N PHE A 73 0.45 -4.44 -1.44
CA PHE A 73 -0.42 -4.14 -2.58
C PHE A 73 -1.76 -4.84 -2.44
N GLY A 74 -2.83 -4.10 -2.71
CA GLY A 74 -4.19 -4.62 -2.79
C GLY A 74 -4.91 -4.15 -4.05
N SER A 75 -5.96 -4.86 -4.45
CA SER A 75 -6.76 -4.41 -5.60
C SER A 75 -7.83 -3.39 -5.19
N ASP A 76 -8.61 -3.72 -4.16
CA ASP A 76 -9.88 -3.06 -3.82
C ASP A 76 -10.78 -2.85 -5.05
N CYS A 77 -10.85 -3.91 -5.85
CA CYS A 77 -11.60 -3.97 -7.11
C CYS A 77 -12.60 -5.13 -7.08
N GLY A 78 -13.40 -5.27 -8.13
CA GLY A 78 -14.44 -6.30 -8.23
C GLY A 78 -15.86 -5.72 -8.31
N HIS A 79 -15.99 -4.40 -8.23
CA HIS A 79 -17.22 -3.69 -8.59
C HIS A 79 -17.21 -3.35 -10.08
N ILE A 80 -18.40 -3.17 -10.68
CA ILE A 80 -18.55 -2.82 -12.10
C ILE A 80 -17.78 -1.54 -12.46
N GLU A 81 -17.62 -0.62 -11.51
CA GLU A 81 -16.94 0.66 -11.69
C GLU A 81 -15.41 0.59 -11.47
N THR A 82 -14.93 -0.37 -10.67
CA THR A 82 -13.51 -0.45 -10.27
C THR A 82 -12.72 -1.47 -11.10
N GLY A 83 -13.41 -2.23 -11.95
CA GLY A 83 -12.81 -3.19 -12.87
C GLY A 83 -12.44 -4.51 -12.19
N ILE A 84 -11.80 -5.37 -12.97
CA ILE A 84 -11.47 -6.73 -12.57
C ILE A 84 -10.20 -6.74 -11.69
N PRO A 85 -10.21 -7.39 -10.50
CA PRO A 85 -9.10 -7.33 -9.54
C PRO A 85 -7.72 -7.67 -10.09
N TRP A 86 -7.58 -8.80 -10.80
CA TRP A 86 -6.28 -9.23 -11.31
C TRP A 86 -5.75 -8.34 -12.43
N GLU A 87 -6.62 -7.73 -13.23
CA GLU A 87 -6.22 -6.79 -14.27
C GLU A 87 -5.69 -5.49 -13.66
N GLN A 88 -6.34 -4.99 -12.61
CA GLN A 88 -5.94 -3.77 -11.91
C GLN A 88 -4.62 -3.98 -11.15
N MET A 89 -4.46 -5.13 -10.49
CA MET A 89 -3.17 -5.53 -9.91
C MET A 89 -2.07 -5.58 -10.97
N ARG A 90 -2.32 -6.20 -12.13
CA ARG A 90 -1.35 -6.25 -13.24
C ARG A 90 -0.93 -4.85 -13.67
N LYS A 91 -1.87 -3.92 -13.84
CA LYS A 91 -1.58 -2.54 -14.23
C LYS A 91 -0.76 -1.80 -13.17
N MET A 92 -1.10 -1.97 -11.88
CA MET A 92 -0.36 -1.36 -10.79
C MET A 92 1.09 -1.87 -10.73
N ILE A 93 1.26 -3.20 -10.80
CA ILE A 93 2.58 -3.84 -10.84
C ILE A 93 3.42 -3.28 -12.00
N LEU A 94 2.89 -3.29 -13.23
CA LEU A 94 3.58 -2.76 -14.40
C LEU A 94 3.92 -1.28 -14.24
N GLY A 95 3.04 -0.49 -13.62
CA GLY A 95 3.27 0.94 -13.42
C GLY A 95 4.41 1.25 -12.46
N PHE A 96 4.60 0.45 -11.40
CA PHE A 96 5.78 0.54 -10.54
C PHE A 96 7.05 0.06 -11.24
N LEU A 97 6.99 -1.05 -12.00
CA LEU A 97 8.11 -1.56 -12.79
C LEU A 97 8.61 -0.52 -13.81
N PHE A 98 7.71 0.13 -14.55
CA PHE A 98 8.07 1.19 -15.49
C PHE A 98 8.71 2.42 -14.82
N ARG A 99 8.57 2.56 -13.50
CA ARG A 99 9.17 3.64 -12.70
C ARG A 99 10.46 3.22 -12.01
N GLY A 100 10.99 2.04 -12.35
CA GLY A 100 12.29 1.56 -11.89
C GLY A 100 12.26 0.89 -10.52
N VAL A 101 11.08 0.52 -9.99
CA VAL A 101 11.01 -0.36 -8.83
C VAL A 101 11.47 -1.76 -9.24
N PRO A 102 12.44 -2.37 -8.55
CA PRO A 102 12.97 -3.67 -8.95
C PRO A 102 11.96 -4.79 -8.67
N ASP A 103 12.04 -5.87 -9.46
CA ASP A 103 11.15 -7.04 -9.36
C ASP A 103 11.09 -7.64 -7.94
N GLU A 104 12.21 -7.61 -7.22
CA GLU A 104 12.30 -8.12 -5.84
C GLU A 104 11.43 -7.31 -4.87
N HIS A 105 11.37 -5.99 -5.03
CA HIS A 105 10.52 -5.12 -4.22
C HIS A 105 9.05 -5.32 -4.58
N ILE A 106 8.73 -5.49 -5.88
CA ILE A 106 7.36 -5.83 -6.30
C ILE A 106 6.92 -7.15 -5.67
N ARG A 107 7.76 -8.18 -5.73
CA ARG A 107 7.46 -9.48 -5.10
C ARG A 107 7.23 -9.32 -3.59
N MET A 108 8.07 -8.54 -2.93
CA MET A 108 7.95 -8.27 -1.50
C MET A 108 6.61 -7.62 -1.15
N MET A 109 6.25 -6.54 -1.85
CA MET A 109 5.01 -5.79 -1.60
C MET A 109 3.74 -6.55 -2.02
N CYS A 110 3.80 -7.38 -3.07
CA CYS A 110 2.65 -8.17 -3.54
C CYS A 110 2.42 -9.46 -2.76
N GLN A 111 3.49 -10.13 -2.33
CA GLN A 111 3.41 -11.52 -1.88
C GLN A 111 3.96 -11.68 -0.46
N THR A 112 5.22 -11.32 -0.23
CA THR A 112 5.89 -11.59 1.04
C THR A 112 5.23 -10.85 2.20
N ASN A 113 4.98 -9.55 2.03
CA ASN A 113 4.40 -8.74 3.09
C ASN A 113 2.94 -9.10 3.36
N ALA A 114 2.18 -9.41 2.31
CA ALA A 114 0.81 -9.92 2.44
C ALA A 114 0.78 -11.27 3.19
N HIS A 115 1.74 -12.16 2.92
CA HIS A 115 1.88 -13.42 3.67
C HIS A 115 2.21 -13.17 5.15
N ASN A 116 3.13 -12.25 5.45
CA ASN A 116 3.52 -11.90 6.82
C ASN A 116 2.40 -11.24 7.63
N LEU A 117 1.39 -10.66 6.98
CA LEU A 117 0.18 -10.18 7.66
C LEU A 117 -0.74 -11.33 8.11
N LEU A 118 -0.59 -12.53 7.55
CA LEU A 118 -1.47 -13.67 7.82
C LEU A 118 -0.80 -14.76 8.68
N HIS A 119 0.52 -14.80 8.70
CA HIS A 119 1.34 -15.83 9.36
C HIS A 119 2.38 -15.21 10.29
#